data_AF-A0A1J8PWJ0-F1
#
_entry.id   AF-A0A1J8PWJ0-F1
#
_cell.length_a   1.000
_cell.length_b   1.000
_cell.length_c   1.000
_cell.angle_alpha   90.00
_cell.angle_beta   90.00
_cell.angle_gamma   90.00
#
_symmetry.space_group_name_H-M   'P 1'
#
loop_
_entity.id
_entity.type
_entity.pdbx_description
1 polymer ?
#
loop_
_entity_poly.entity_id
_entity_poly.type
_entity_poly.pdbx_seq_one_letter_code
_entity_poly.pdbx_strand_id
1 'polypeptide(L)'
;ASNQDVTGLNSITTKIDITQPAQPTFTLTNDTGVSNSDGVTNNGMMTVAGLESDATWQYSTNGGTNWTNGTGTSFTLAEGT
;
A
#
# COMPACT_ATOMS: atom_id res chain seq x y z
N ALA A 1 -24.47 27.01 -52.04
CA ALA A 1 -24.97 26.78 -50.68
C ALA A 1 -23.76 26.68 -49.76
N SER A 2 -23.74 27.42 -48.66
CA SER A 2 -22.60 27.52 -47.73
C SER A 2 -22.22 26.13 -47.22
N ASN A 3 -20.93 25.81 -47.26
CA ASN A 3 -20.38 24.68 -46.54
C ASN A 3 -20.55 24.97 -45.04
N GLN A 4 -21.19 24.06 -44.31
CA GLN A 4 -21.28 24.18 -42.86
C GLN A 4 -20.01 23.56 -42.29
N ASP A 5 -19.04 24.41 -41.97
CA ASP A 5 -17.84 23.97 -41.26
C ASP A 5 -18.24 23.32 -39.93
N VAL A 6 -17.61 22.19 -39.60
CA VAL A 6 -17.80 21.51 -38.31
C VAL A 6 -17.15 22.36 -37.22
N THR A 7 -17.93 23.26 -36.60
CA THR A 7 -17.47 24.15 -35.53
C THR A 7 -17.55 23.45 -34.17
N GLY A 8 -16.54 22.66 -33.82
CA GLY A 8 -16.29 22.26 -32.44
C GLY A 8 -15.79 20.83 -32.28
N LEU A 9 -14.48 20.66 -32.23
CA LEU A 9 -13.89 19.45 -31.66
C LEU A 9 -13.93 19.62 -30.13
N ASN A 10 -14.94 19.07 -29.47
CA ASN A 10 -14.93 18.97 -28.01
C ASN A 10 -13.89 17.89 -27.63
N SER A 11 -12.65 18.30 -27.43
CA SER A 11 -11.59 17.39 -26.99
C SER A 11 -11.79 17.07 -25.50
N ILE A 12 -12.35 15.90 -25.21
CA ILE A 12 -12.28 15.31 -23.87
C ILE A 12 -10.95 14.59 -23.76
N THR A 13 -10.04 15.09 -22.92
CA THR A 13 -8.84 14.36 -22.56
C THR A 13 -9.15 13.47 -21.35
N THR A 14 -9.12 12.16 -21.56
CA THR A 14 -9.10 11.18 -20.47
C THR A 14 -7.64 10.91 -20.09
N LYS A 15 -7.35 10.89 -18.79
CA LYS A 15 -6.07 10.42 -18.26
C LYS A 15 -6.30 9.07 -17.60
N ILE A 16 -5.56 8.06 -18.04
CA ILE A 16 -5.51 6.76 -17.40
C ILE A 16 -4.24 6.77 -16.55
N ASP A 17 -4.37 6.52 -15.25
CA ASP A 17 -3.21 6.31 -14.41
C ASP A 17 -2.66 4.90 -14.65
N ILE A 18 -1.39 4.83 -15.02
CA ILE A 18 -0.64 3.58 -15.26
C ILE A 18 0.62 3.50 -14.40
N THR A 19 0.78 4.43 -13.46
CA THR A 19 1.92 4.45 -12.55
C THR A 19 1.70 3.39 -11.50
N GLN A 20 2.66 2.49 -11.33
CA GLN A 20 2.59 1.52 -10.24
C GLN A 20 2.79 2.25 -8.91
N PRO A 21 2.04 1.87 -7.87
CA PRO A 21 2.25 2.45 -6.55
C PRO A 21 3.63 2.04 -6.02
N ALA A 22 4.24 2.92 -5.23
CA ALA A 22 5.44 2.61 -4.47
C ALA A 22 5.22 1.39 -3.56
N GLN A 23 6.22 0.51 -3.50
CA GLN A 23 6.15 -0.66 -2.62
C GLN A 23 6.18 -0.22 -1.15
N PRO A 24 5.20 -0.62 -0.33
CA PRO A 24 5.23 -0.35 1.10
C PRO A 24 6.29 -1.22 1.80
N THR A 25 6.84 -0.68 2.88
CA THR A 25 7.77 -1.40 3.76
C THR A 25 7.12 -1.72 5.10
N PHE A 26 7.46 -2.88 5.65
CA PHE A 26 6.96 -3.37 6.93
C PHE A 26 8.15 -3.64 7.85
N THR A 27 8.11 -3.09 9.05
CA THR A 27 9.21 -3.22 10.04
C THR A 27 8.65 -3.41 11.43
N LEU A 28 9.41 -4.10 12.30
CA LEU A 28 9.13 -4.10 13.73
C LEU A 28 9.27 -2.68 14.26
N THR A 29 8.27 -2.22 15.01
CA THR A 29 8.34 -0.92 15.67
C THR A 29 9.40 -0.92 16.76
N ASN A 30 9.54 -2.05 17.46
CA ASN A 30 10.66 -2.32 18.34
C ASN A 30 10.97 -3.82 18.34
N ASP A 31 12.22 -4.17 18.11
CA ASP A 31 12.72 -5.53 18.31
C ASP A 31 13.10 -5.69 19.79
N THR A 32 12.25 -6.38 20.55
CA THR A 32 12.38 -6.52 22.03
C THR A 32 13.02 -7.83 22.47
N GLY A 33 13.53 -8.63 21.53
CA GLY A 33 14.25 -9.87 21.82
C GLY A 33 15.58 -9.65 22.51
N VAL A 34 16.32 -10.76 22.66
CA VAL A 34 17.68 -10.71 23.24
C VAL A 34 18.64 -9.97 22.32
N SER A 35 18.46 -10.11 21.00
CA SER A 35 19.19 -9.38 19.98
C SER A 35 18.28 -8.31 19.40
N ASN A 36 18.84 -7.12 19.14
CA ASN A 36 18.06 -6.00 18.60
C ASN A 36 17.99 -6.02 17.05
N SER A 37 18.35 -7.13 16.42
CA SER A 37 18.46 -7.21 14.96
C SER A 37 18.24 -8.62 14.40
N ASP A 38 17.72 -9.55 15.20
CA ASP A 38 17.36 -10.89 14.73
C ASP A 38 15.87 -10.99 14.36
N GLY A 39 15.08 -9.94 14.62
CA GLY A 39 13.67 -9.87 14.29
C GLY A 39 12.78 -10.64 15.26
N VAL A 40 13.30 -11.10 16.40
CA VAL A 40 12.55 -11.85 17.40
C VAL A 40 12.00 -10.89 18.46
N THR A 41 10.70 -10.61 18.42
CA THR A 41 10.07 -9.64 19.32
C THR A 41 9.02 -10.28 20.24
N ASN A 42 8.82 -9.69 21.42
CA ASN A 42 7.62 -9.88 22.27
C ASN A 42 6.58 -8.76 22.07
N ASN A 43 6.85 -7.83 21.15
CA ASN A 43 5.95 -6.75 20.77
C ASN A 43 5.64 -6.85 19.29
N GLY A 44 4.49 -7.44 18.96
CA GLY A 44 4.03 -7.65 17.58
C GLY A 44 3.61 -6.38 16.82
N MET A 45 3.93 -5.18 17.31
CA MET A 45 3.59 -3.93 16.62
C MET A 45 4.46 -3.70 15.39
N MET A 46 3.84 -3.76 14.22
CA MET A 46 4.45 -3.50 12.92
C MET A 46 4.17 -2.06 12.48
N THR A 47 5.19 -1.38 11.97
CA THR A 47 5.07 -0.08 11.29
C THR A 47 5.06 -0.30 9.78
N VAL A 48 4.14 0.41 9.10
CA VAL A 48 3.98 0.43 7.64
C VAL A 48 4.35 1.81 7.12
N ALA A 49 5.25 1.85 6.13
CA ALA A 49 5.73 3.09 5.52
C ALA A 49 5.75 2.99 4.00
N GLY A 50 5.91 4.13 3.32
CA GLY A 50 5.95 4.20 1.85
C GLY A 50 4.57 4.12 1.18
N LEU A 51 3.49 4.32 1.95
CA LEU A 51 2.12 4.35 1.40
C LEU A 51 1.90 5.65 0.61
N GLU A 52 1.41 5.51 -0.61
CA GLU A 52 0.92 6.63 -1.40
C GLU A 52 -0.42 7.13 -0.87
N SER A 53 -0.76 8.39 -1.17
CA SER A 53 -2.06 8.95 -0.81
C SER A 53 -3.17 8.09 -1.40
N ASP A 54 -4.16 7.78 -0.57
CA ASP A 54 -5.35 7.03 -0.95
C ASP A 54 -5.09 5.58 -1.41
N ALA A 55 -3.86 5.08 -1.25
CA ALA A 55 -3.52 3.70 -1.55
C ALA A 55 -4.08 2.74 -0.49
N THR A 56 -4.50 1.56 -0.96
CA THR A 56 -4.84 0.42 -0.10
C THR A 56 -3.63 -0.49 0.07
N TRP A 57 -3.47 -1.10 1.24
CA TRP A 57 -2.44 -2.10 1.48
C TRP A 57 -2.99 -3.31 2.23
N GLN A 58 -2.30 -4.44 2.08
CA GLN A 58 -2.67 -5.71 2.69
C GLN A 58 -1.41 -6.43 3.20
N TYR A 59 -1.59 -7.36 4.13
CA TYR A 59 -0.51 -8.23 4.61
C TYR A 59 -0.97 -9.69 4.71
N SER A 60 0.00 -10.60 4.69
CA SER A 60 -0.20 -12.04 4.85
C SER A 60 0.89 -12.62 5.75
N THR A 61 0.51 -13.51 6.65
CA THR A 61 1.43 -14.26 7.52
C THR A 61 1.53 -15.74 7.15
N ASN A 62 0.80 -16.18 6.11
CA ASN A 62 0.76 -17.57 5.64
C ASN A 62 1.18 -17.70 4.17
N GLY A 63 2.21 -16.94 3.78
CA GLY A 63 2.80 -17.01 2.44
C GLY A 63 1.86 -16.58 1.30
N GLY A 64 0.88 -15.71 1.58
CA GLY A 64 -0.06 -15.21 0.57
C GLY A 64 -1.30 -16.08 0.36
N THR A 65 -1.52 -17.10 1.21
CA THR A 65 -2.74 -17.94 1.14
C THR A 65 -3.97 -17.13 1.53
N ASN A 66 -3.87 -16.31 2.57
CA ASN A 66 -4.89 -15.36 2.98
C ASN A 66 -4.28 -13.98 3.18
N TRP A 67 -5.08 -12.94 2.90
CA TRP A 67 -4.67 -11.54 3.01
C TRP A 67 -5.61 -10.80 3.94
N THR A 68 -5.03 -9.94 4.77
CA THR A 68 -5.77 -9.04 5.65
C THR A 68 -5.60 -7.60 5.17
N ASN A 69 -6.70 -6.86 5.07
CA ASN A 69 -6.68 -5.43 4.75
C ASN A 69 -6.06 -4.64 5.90
N GLY A 70 -5.08 -3.82 5.58
CA GLY A 70 -4.48 -2.88 6.51
C GLY A 70 -5.25 -1.57 6.59
N THR A 71 -5.06 -0.85 7.69
CA THR A 71 -5.52 0.54 7.85
C THR A 71 -4.44 1.35 8.56
N GLY A 72 -4.34 2.66 8.24
CA GLY A 72 -3.31 3.53 8.80
C GLY A 72 -1.88 3.07 8.47
N THR A 73 -0.95 3.33 9.40
CA THR A 73 0.50 3.11 9.24
C THR A 73 1.07 2.12 10.27
N SER A 74 0.22 1.37 10.97
CA SER A 74 0.66 0.36 11.95
C SER A 74 -0.44 -0.65 12.25
N PHE A 75 -0.04 -1.85 12.63
CA PHE A 75 -0.94 -2.91 13.11
C PHE A 75 -0.21 -3.83 14.08
N THR A 76 -0.95 -4.71 14.77
CA THR A 76 -0.38 -5.65 15.75
C THR A 76 -0.64 -7.08 15.30
N LEU A 77 0.42 -7.88 15.25
CA LEU A 77 0.33 -9.33 15.10
C LEU A 77 0.26 -10.00 16.48
N ALA A 78 -0.41 -11.15 16.55
CA ALA A 78 -0.35 -11.99 17.73
C ALA A 78 1.03 -12.64 17.84
N GLU A 79 1.39 -13.11 19.03
CA GLU A 79 2.61 -13.92 19.17
C GLU A 79 2.49 -15.23 18.38
N GLY A 80 3.60 -15.64 17.75
CA GLY A 80 3.67 -16.89 16.98
C GLY A 80 2.87 -16.87 15.66
N THR A 81 2.54 -15.69 15.14
CA THR A 81 1.86 -15.54 13.83
C THR A 81 2.81 -15.77 12.66
#